data_AF-A0A6N6VTU5-F1
#
_entry.id   AF-A0A6N6VTU5-F1
#
_cell.length_a   1.000
_cell.length_b   1.000
_cell.length_c   1.000
_cell.angle_alpha   90.00
_cell.angle_beta   90.00
_cell.angle_gamma   90.00
#
_symmetry.space_group_name_H-M   'P 1'
#
loop_
_entity.id
_entity.type
_entity.pdbx_description
1 polymer ?
#
loop_
_entity_poly.entity_id
_entity_poly.type
_entity_poly.pdbx_seq_one_letter_code
_entity_poly.pdbx_strand_id
1 'polypeptide(L)' 'MGKSMKKQKKFSDLSSSDASTKQDTLIKELVKFRVSMDPALISNAGGVAGLRRDLKIVSRRKAQSAK' A
#
# COMPACT_ATOMS: atom_id res chain seq x y z
N MET A 1 -8.11 -3.98 22.17
CA MET A 1 -7.23 -3.25 21.22
C MET A 1 -6.51 -4.28 20.34
N GLY A 2 -6.54 -4.21 18.99
CA GLY A 2 -5.85 -5.26 18.21
C GLY A 2 -5.97 -5.33 16.68
N LYS A 3 -6.42 -4.28 15.96
CA LYS A 3 -6.55 -4.35 14.49
C LYS A 3 -5.26 -3.99 13.70
N SER A 4 -4.23 -3.44 14.36
CA SER A 4 -3.05 -2.89 13.66
C SER A 4 -1.99 -3.93 13.25
N MET A 5 -1.85 -5.06 13.97
CA MET A 5 -0.79 -6.05 13.69
C MET A 5 -1.07 -6.93 12.46
N LYS A 6 -2.33 -7.15 12.06
CA LYS A 6 -2.66 -8.04 10.92
C LYS A 6 -2.21 -7.50 9.56
N LYS A 7 -2.13 -6.17 9.37
CA LYS A 7 -1.65 -5.59 8.10
C LYS A 7 -0.12 -5.58 8.00
N GLN A 8 0.61 -5.34 9.09
CA GLN A 8 2.08 -5.41 9.09
C GLN A 8 2.58 -6.80 8.68
N LYS A 9 1.90 -7.87 9.14
CA LYS A 9 2.19 -9.25 8.74
C LYS A 9 1.92 -9.59 7.26
N LYS A 10 1.16 -8.76 6.53
CA LYS A 10 0.93 -8.98 5.08
C LYS A 10 2.03 -8.42 4.20
N PHE A 11 2.79 -7.47 4.73
CA PHE A 11 3.92 -6.92 4.02
C PHE A 11 5.21 -7.60 4.42
N SER A 12 5.32 -8.21 5.62
CA SER A 12 6.52 -8.89 6.16
C SER A 12 7.15 -9.93 5.22
N ASP A 13 6.33 -10.60 4.40
CA ASP A 13 6.72 -11.75 3.58
C ASP A 13 6.86 -11.42 2.07
N LEU A 14 6.79 -10.14 1.68
CA LEU A 14 6.94 -9.76 0.28
C LEU A 14 8.40 -9.77 -0.16
N SER A 15 8.69 -10.53 -1.23
CA SER A 15 9.94 -10.45 -1.97
C SER A 15 10.13 -9.06 -2.61
N SER A 16 11.35 -8.72 -3.00
CA SER A 16 11.66 -7.42 -3.62
C SER A 16 10.88 -7.17 -4.91
N SER A 17 10.72 -8.20 -5.75
CA SER A 17 9.88 -8.16 -6.96
C SER A 17 8.40 -7.95 -6.63
N ASP A 18 7.86 -8.71 -5.67
CA ASP A 18 6.46 -8.57 -5.27
C ASP A 18 6.17 -7.22 -4.61
N ALA A 19 7.17 -6.64 -3.92
CA ALA A 19 7.09 -5.31 -3.36
C ALA A 19 7.03 -4.22 -4.46
N SER A 20 7.80 -4.36 -5.54
CA SER A 20 7.76 -3.40 -6.66
C SER A 20 6.40 -3.42 -7.35
N THR A 21 5.89 -4.61 -7.68
CA THR A 21 4.56 -4.75 -8.32
C THR A 21 3.45 -4.20 -7.42
N LYS A 22 3.53 -4.42 -6.10
CA LYS A 22 2.59 -3.83 -5.14
C LYS A 22 2.70 -2.32 -5.05
N GLN A 23 3.90 -1.76 -5.13
CA GLN A 23 4.08 -0.31 -5.14
C GLN A 23 3.37 0.31 -6.35
N ASP A 24 3.58 -0.25 -7.53
CA ASP A 24 2.96 0.27 -8.76
C ASP A 24 1.43 0.18 -8.72
N THR A 25 0.89 -0.93 -8.20
CA THR A 25 -0.55 -1.08 -8.00
C THR A 25 -1.09 -0.05 -7.02
N LEU A 26 -0.43 0.16 -5.87
CA LEU A 26 -0.85 1.16 -4.88
C LEU A 26 -0.76 2.60 -5.42
N ILE A 27 0.24 2.92 -6.26
CA ILE A 27 0.35 4.22 -6.94
C ILE A 27 -0.84 4.40 -7.89
N LYS A 28 -1.15 3.40 -8.73
CA LYS A 28 -2.28 3.45 -9.67
C LYS A 28 -3.60 3.64 -8.93
N GLU A 29 -3.81 2.95 -7.81
CA GLU A 29 -5.00 3.14 -6.98
C GLU A 29 -5.06 4.53 -6.35
N LEU A 30 -3.94 5.10 -5.92
CA LEU A 30 -3.90 6.45 -5.37
C LEU A 30 -4.15 7.53 -6.44
N VAL A 31 -3.66 7.32 -7.66
CA VAL A 31 -3.98 8.19 -8.80
C VAL A 31 -5.46 8.10 -9.14
N LYS A 32 -6.01 6.88 -9.26
CA LYS A 32 -7.47 6.67 -9.43
C LYS A 32 -8.25 7.38 -8.34
N PHE A 33 -7.83 7.26 -7.08
CA PHE A 33 -8.49 7.94 -5.95
C PHE A 33 -8.46 9.46 -6.10
N ARG A 34 -7.36 10.01 -6.61
CA ARG A 34 -7.20 11.46 -6.77
C ARG A 34 -8.01 12.02 -7.95
N VAL A 35 -8.19 11.26 -9.02
CA VAL A 35 -8.88 11.71 -10.24
C VAL A 35 -10.35 11.28 -10.31
N SER A 36 -10.77 10.33 -9.46
CA SER A 36 -12.16 9.88 -9.40
C SER A 36 -13.09 10.97 -8.88
N MET A 37 -14.22 11.12 -9.57
CA MET A 37 -15.35 11.94 -9.13
C MET A 37 -16.01 11.36 -7.87
N ASP A 38 -15.99 10.02 -7.72
CA ASP A 38 -16.43 9.31 -6.52
C ASP A 38 -15.29 8.45 -5.94
N PRO A 39 -14.52 8.97 -4.98
CA PRO A 39 -13.43 8.25 -4.35
C PRO A 39 -13.90 7.15 -3.39
N ALA A 40 -15.19 7.11 -3.00
CA ALA A 40 -15.71 6.08 -2.11
C ALA A 40 -15.85 4.71 -2.80
N LEU A 41 -15.96 4.70 -4.13
CA LEU A 41 -15.98 3.48 -4.94
C LEU A 41 -14.61 2.80 -5.05
N ILE A 42 -13.53 3.49 -4.67
CA ILE A 42 -12.18 2.94 -4.75
C ILE A 42 -11.93 2.10 -3.49
N SER A 43 -12.07 0.79 -3.69
CA SER A 43 -12.00 -0.22 -2.65
C SER A 43 -10.58 -0.35 -2.08
N ASN A 44 -10.26 0.46 -1.08
CA ASN A 44 -9.21 0.14 -0.11
C ASN A 44 -9.76 0.37 1.31
N ALA A 45 -9.52 -0.60 2.21
CA ALA A 45 -9.97 -0.69 3.59
C ALA A 45 -9.43 0.43 4.54
N GLY A 46 -9.23 1.63 4.02
CA GLY A 46 -8.80 2.84 4.73
C GLY A 46 -8.76 4.09 3.86
N GLY A 47 -9.36 4.08 2.66
CA GLY A 47 -9.33 5.21 1.72
C GLY A 47 -7.91 5.67 1.35
N VAL A 48 -7.76 6.95 0.98
CA VAL A 48 -6.45 7.54 0.63
C VAL A 48 -5.42 7.42 1.75
N ALA A 49 -5.84 7.48 3.02
CA ALA A 49 -4.95 7.33 4.17
C ALA A 49 -4.40 5.90 4.29
N GLY A 50 -5.22 4.90 3.98
CA GLY A 50 -4.81 3.50 3.85
C GLY A 50 -3.79 3.31 2.73
N LEU A 51 -4.08 3.85 1.55
CA LEU A 51 -3.19 3.80 0.38
C LEU A 51 -1.81 4.41 0.68
N ARG A 52 -1.78 5.62 1.26
CA ARG A 52 -0.51 6.29 1.65
C ARG A 52 0.28 5.48 2.69
N ARG A 53 -0.40 4.89 3.67
CA ARG A 53 0.24 4.06 4.70
C ARG A 53 0.89 2.82 4.07
N ASP A 54 0.16 2.11 3.23
CA ASP A 54 0.63 0.88 2.58
C ASP A 54 1.81 1.19 1.64
N LEU A 55 1.75 2.31 0.90
CA LEU A 55 2.84 2.78 0.05
C LEU A 55 4.12 3.09 0.84
N LYS A 56 3.98 3.73 2.01
CA LYS A 56 5.12 4.03 2.91
C LYS A 56 5.75 2.77 3.51
N ILE A 57 4.97 1.70 3.70
CA ILE A 57 5.48 0.41 4.19
C ILE A 57 6.27 -0.30 3.07
N VAL A 58 5.71 -0.37 1.86
CA VAL A 58 6.35 -1.00 0.71
C VAL A 58 7.63 -0.27 0.30
N SER A 59 7.59 1.07 0.23
CA SER A 59 8.76 1.90 -0.08
C SER A 59 9.91 1.68 0.91
N ARG A 60 9.62 1.60 2.21
CA ARG A 60 10.63 1.30 3.24
C ARG A 60 11.24 -0.10 3.09
N ARG A 61 10.45 -1.10 2.70
CA ARG A 61 10.97 -2.46 2.47
C ARG A 61 11.87 -2.55 1.24
N LYS A 62 11.52 -1.85 0.15
CA LYS A 62 12.40 -1.75 -1.02
C LYS A 62 13.76 -1.15 -0.65
N ALA A 63 13.78 -0.10 0.18
CA ALA A 63 15.01 0.50 0.69
C ALA A 63 15.82 -0.43 1.61
N GLN A 64 15.14 -1.27 2.41
CA GLN A 64 15.82 -2.28 3.24
C GLN A 64 16.36 -3.48 2.45
N SER A 65 15.69 -3.88 1.37
CA SER A 65 16.12 -5.00 0.52
C SER A 65 17.29 -4.66 -0.41
N ALA A 66 17.57 -3.38 -0.63
CA ALA A 66 18.68 -2.90 -1.46
C ALA A 66 19.98 -2.71 -0.66
N LYS A 67 20.03 -3.18 0.58
CA LYS A 67 21.15 -3.05 1.52
C LYS A 67 21.65 -4.43 1.90
#